data_AF-A0A504JHD2-F1
#
_entry.id   AF-A0A504JHD2-F1
#
_cell.length_a   1.000
_cell.length_b   1.000
_cell.length_c   1.000
_cell.angle_alpha   90.00
_cell.angle_beta   90.00
_cell.angle_gamma   90.00
#
_symmetry.space_group_name_H-M   'P 1'
#
loop_
_entity.id
_entity.type
_entity.pdbx_description
1 polymer ?
#
loop_
_entity_poly.entity_id
_entity_poly.type
_entity_poly.pdbx_seq_one_letter_code
_entity_poly.pdbx_strand_id
1 'polypeptide(L)'
;MKNIILSLLLIPYLNIFGIVNAQNQITSKEMQFVFKETLAKSLNFVPEATNIWSFDNSNNDYFKKDTIILNSARCGFGYNCHRIQWSFYENERFILEKIVECDEPPTKVASKEEDFMDLKIKEQDGMTYLCLHNNNGIFETFEVLSLKANNTTDEECTFNYTLKLLRIRENE
;
A
#
# COMPACT_ATOMS: atom_id res chain seq x y z
N MET A 1 43.42 -59.05 -23.20
CA MET A 1 42.42 -58.31 -24.01
C MET A 1 41.33 -57.85 -23.06
N LYS A 2 41.30 -56.57 -22.68
CA LYS A 2 40.28 -55.59 -23.14
C LYS A 2 38.85 -56.11 -22.85
N ASN A 3 38.09 -55.59 -21.88
CA ASN A 3 37.65 -54.20 -21.79
C ASN A 3 37.26 -53.77 -20.35
N ILE A 4 37.61 -52.52 -20.08
CA ILE A 4 37.15 -51.65 -19.00
C ILE A 4 35.80 -51.04 -19.45
N ILE A 5 35.10 -50.45 -18.46
CA ILE A 5 34.10 -49.38 -18.55
C ILE A 5 32.66 -49.87 -18.29
N LEU A 6 32.23 -49.75 -17.03
CA LEU A 6 30.81 -49.48 -16.76
C LEU A 6 30.66 -48.53 -15.56
N SER A 7 30.44 -47.26 -15.92
CA SER A 7 29.65 -46.25 -15.20
C SER A 7 30.14 -45.77 -13.82
N LEU A 8 31.06 -44.79 -13.85
CA LEU A 8 31.05 -43.69 -12.89
C LEU A 8 29.78 -42.85 -13.13
N LEU A 9 28.71 -43.11 -12.38
CA LEU A 9 27.63 -42.13 -12.21
C LEU A 9 28.03 -41.18 -11.08
N LEU A 10 28.69 -40.09 -11.48
CA LEU A 10 28.79 -38.86 -10.71
C LEU A 10 27.38 -38.41 -10.33
N ILE A 11 27.05 -38.47 -9.04
CA ILE A 11 25.93 -37.70 -8.47
C ILE A 11 26.53 -36.36 -8.04
N PRO A 12 26.27 -35.25 -8.76
CA PRO A 12 26.63 -33.95 -8.22
C PRO A 12 25.62 -33.65 -7.11
N TYR A 13 26.06 -33.69 -5.86
CA TYR A 13 25.39 -33.01 -4.75
C TYR A 13 25.52 -31.50 -4.97
N LEU A 14 24.80 -30.97 -5.95
CA LEU A 14 24.44 -29.56 -6.02
C LEU A 14 23.37 -29.32 -4.96
N ASN A 15 23.81 -29.23 -3.71
CA ASN A 15 23.09 -28.53 -2.67
C ASN A 15 23.08 -27.05 -3.04
N ILE A 16 22.23 -26.69 -4.00
CA ILE A 16 21.75 -25.33 -4.19
C ILE A 16 20.73 -25.12 -3.06
N PHE A 17 21.23 -25.01 -1.83
CA PHE A 17 20.43 -24.42 -0.76
C PHE A 17 20.18 -22.99 -1.17
N GLY A 18 18.89 -22.71 -1.33
CA GLY A 18 18.36 -21.53 -1.97
C GLY A 18 19.02 -20.27 -1.47
N ILE A 19 19.27 -19.37 -2.42
CA ILE A 19 19.32 -17.94 -2.14
C ILE A 19 17.95 -17.62 -1.53
N VAL A 20 17.88 -17.62 -0.21
CA VAL A 20 16.81 -16.94 0.51
C VAL A 20 17.02 -15.50 0.14
N ASN A 21 16.32 -15.05 -0.91
CA ASN A 21 16.09 -13.64 -1.11
C ASN A 21 15.34 -13.19 0.13
N ALA A 22 16.08 -12.71 1.13
CA ALA A 22 15.54 -11.85 2.15
C ALA A 22 15.03 -10.62 1.39
N GLN A 23 13.80 -10.70 0.88
CA GLN A 23 13.05 -9.49 0.61
C GLN A 23 12.98 -8.79 1.96
N ASN A 24 13.65 -7.65 2.07
CA ASN A 24 13.57 -6.82 3.27
C ASN A 24 12.09 -6.57 3.52
N GLN A 25 11.59 -7.21 4.57
CA GLN A 25 10.20 -7.17 4.93
C GLN A 25 9.93 -5.77 5.48
N ILE A 26 8.87 -5.13 4.98
CA ILE A 26 8.51 -3.79 5.43
C ILE A 26 8.12 -3.87 6.89
N THR A 27 8.78 -3.10 7.74
CA THR A 27 8.54 -3.05 9.18
C THR A 27 7.42 -2.07 9.52
N SER A 28 6.79 -2.27 10.66
CA SER A 28 5.85 -1.32 11.26
C SER A 28 6.47 0.06 11.43
N LYS A 29 7.76 0.12 11.79
CA LYS A 29 8.50 1.37 11.96
C LYS A 29 8.63 2.14 10.65
N GLU A 30 8.94 1.44 9.55
CA GLU A 30 9.00 2.05 8.21
C GLU A 30 7.63 2.55 7.77
N MET A 31 6.56 1.78 8.00
CA MET A 31 5.19 2.23 7.70
C MET A 31 4.79 3.46 8.52
N GLN A 32 5.05 3.45 9.83
CA GLN A 32 4.79 4.59 10.71
C GLN A 32 5.56 5.82 10.26
N PHE A 33 6.83 5.66 9.88
CA PHE A 33 7.65 6.76 9.37
C PHE A 33 7.02 7.38 8.12
N VAL A 34 6.64 6.55 7.14
CA VAL A 34 6.05 7.03 5.88
C VAL A 34 4.71 7.74 6.08
N PHE A 35 3.83 7.24 6.97
CA PHE A 35 2.58 7.93 7.25
C PHE A 35 2.78 9.24 8.01
N LYS A 36 3.72 9.28 8.98
CA LYS A 36 4.09 10.53 9.66
C LYS A 36 4.69 11.55 8.70
N GLU A 37 5.53 11.11 7.78
CA GLU A 37 6.09 11.97 6.74
C GLU A 37 5.01 12.52 5.81
N THR A 38 4.05 11.67 5.40
CA THR A 38 2.89 12.08 4.58
C THR A 38 2.12 13.22 5.26
N LEU A 39 1.82 13.09 6.55
CA LEU A 39 1.11 14.11 7.32
C LEU A 39 1.95 15.38 7.50
N ALA A 40 3.22 15.24 7.88
CA ALA A 40 4.11 16.38 8.14
C ALA A 40 4.36 17.25 6.90
N LYS A 41 4.51 16.64 5.72
CA LYS A 41 4.67 17.38 4.46
C LYS A 41 3.43 18.22 4.12
N SER A 42 2.24 17.69 4.39
CA SER A 42 0.97 18.41 4.20
C SER A 42 0.81 19.59 5.15
N LEU A 43 1.21 19.45 6.43
CA LEU A 43 1.08 20.52 7.44
C LEU A 43 2.07 21.66 7.23
N ASN A 44 3.28 21.36 6.77
CA ASN A 44 4.33 22.36 6.54
C ASN A 44 4.14 23.16 5.23
N PHE A 45 2.99 23.03 4.57
CA PHE A 45 2.68 23.74 3.32
C PHE A 45 3.76 23.56 2.25
N VAL A 46 4.35 22.36 2.17
CA VAL A 46 5.26 22.02 1.07
C VAL A 46 4.42 22.09 -0.22
N PRO A 47 4.84 22.88 -1.24
CA PRO A 47 4.11 22.94 -2.50
C PRO A 47 3.88 21.53 -3.03
N GLU A 48 2.64 21.23 -3.43
CA GLU A 48 2.28 19.91 -3.97
C GLU A 48 2.52 18.75 -2.99
N ALA A 49 2.51 18.99 -1.67
CA ALA A 49 2.38 17.92 -0.70
C ALA A 49 0.92 17.73 -0.32
N THR A 50 0.40 16.52 -0.51
CA THR A 50 -0.92 16.14 0.01
C THR A 50 -0.76 15.13 1.15
N ASN A 51 -1.72 15.14 2.06
CA ASN A 51 -1.89 14.12 3.09
C ASN A 51 -2.62 12.87 2.54
N ILE A 52 -2.55 12.60 1.23
CA ILE A 52 -3.46 11.67 0.56
C ILE A 52 -2.72 10.51 -0.08
N TRP A 53 -3.30 9.32 0.08
CA TRP A 53 -2.97 8.12 -0.68
C TRP A 53 -4.15 7.74 -1.57
N SER A 54 -3.91 7.40 -2.82
CA SER A 54 -4.97 7.21 -3.83
C SER A 54 -4.90 5.87 -4.53
N PHE A 55 -6.07 5.30 -4.80
CA PHE A 55 -6.29 4.12 -5.61
C PHE A 55 -7.18 4.49 -6.81
N ASP A 56 -6.77 4.08 -8.02
CA ASP A 56 -7.58 4.19 -9.22
C ASP A 56 -8.76 3.21 -9.16
N ASN A 57 -9.96 3.75 -9.02
CA ASN A 57 -11.18 2.97 -8.90
C ASN A 57 -12.07 3.06 -10.14
N SER A 58 -11.50 3.35 -11.32
CA SER A 58 -12.25 3.46 -12.58
C SER A 58 -13.06 2.21 -12.94
N ASN A 59 -12.60 1.04 -12.51
CA ASN A 59 -13.29 -0.24 -12.71
C ASN A 59 -14.14 -0.70 -11.51
N ASN A 60 -14.32 0.15 -10.48
CA ASN A 60 -15.00 -0.18 -9.22
C ASN A 60 -14.42 -1.45 -8.56
N ASP A 61 -13.10 -1.49 -8.46
CA ASP A 61 -12.32 -2.67 -8.08
C ASP A 61 -11.84 -2.65 -6.62
N TYR A 62 -11.88 -1.50 -5.95
CA TYR A 62 -11.28 -1.33 -4.63
C TYR A 62 -11.76 -2.40 -3.64
N PHE A 63 -13.07 -2.64 -3.57
CA PHE A 63 -13.69 -3.62 -2.67
C PHE A 63 -13.72 -5.04 -3.25
N LYS A 64 -13.35 -5.24 -4.52
CA LYS A 64 -13.45 -6.53 -5.21
C LYS A 64 -12.13 -7.28 -5.28
N LYS A 65 -11.03 -6.57 -5.52
CA LYS A 65 -9.69 -7.16 -5.68
C LYS A 65 -9.09 -7.51 -4.34
N ASP A 66 -8.35 -8.62 -4.26
CA ASP A 66 -7.60 -8.94 -3.04
C ASP A 66 -6.35 -8.08 -2.92
N THR A 67 -5.77 -7.64 -4.03
CA THR A 67 -4.60 -6.75 -4.02
C THR A 67 -4.99 -5.35 -4.46
N ILE A 68 -4.59 -4.35 -3.68
CA ILE A 68 -4.71 -2.93 -4.03
C ILE A 68 -3.34 -2.26 -4.06
N ILE A 69 -3.22 -1.20 -4.88
CA ILE A 69 -2.02 -0.38 -4.98
C ILE A 69 -2.43 1.06 -4.69
N LEU A 70 -1.88 1.61 -3.61
CA LEU A 70 -2.07 2.97 -3.19
C LEU A 70 -0.83 3.79 -3.53
N ASN A 71 -1.03 5.00 -4.05
CA ASN A 71 0.06 5.93 -4.33
C ASN A 71 -0.13 7.23 -3.56
N SER A 72 0.92 7.72 -2.90
CA SER A 72 0.89 8.99 -2.18
C SER A 72 0.91 10.15 -3.19
N ALA A 73 -0.09 11.01 -3.20
CA ALA A 73 -0.21 12.07 -4.19
C ALA A 73 0.69 13.28 -3.86
N ARG A 74 1.46 13.77 -4.84
CA ARG A 74 2.01 15.13 -4.81
C ARG A 74 1.05 16.13 -5.48
N CYS A 75 0.62 15.83 -6.69
CA CYS A 75 -0.44 16.61 -7.33
C CYS A 75 -1.82 16.01 -7.10
N GLY A 76 -2.81 16.87 -6.84
CA GLY A 76 -4.20 16.50 -7.00
C GLY A 76 -4.50 16.18 -8.48
N PHE A 77 -5.35 15.18 -8.68
CA PHE A 77 -6.11 14.96 -9.92
C PHE A 77 -5.29 14.34 -11.07
N GLY A 78 -5.11 13.02 -11.01
CA GLY A 78 -4.95 12.24 -12.24
C GLY A 78 -6.27 12.23 -13.02
N TYR A 79 -6.23 11.95 -14.33
CA TYR A 79 -7.37 11.92 -15.26
C TYR A 79 -8.50 10.91 -14.93
N ASN A 80 -8.50 10.31 -13.73
CA ASN A 80 -9.37 9.21 -13.37
C ASN A 80 -10.65 9.73 -12.72
N CYS A 81 -11.78 9.49 -13.38
CA CYS A 81 -13.10 9.91 -12.90
C CYS A 81 -13.49 9.33 -11.53
N HIS A 82 -13.05 8.11 -11.22
CA HIS A 82 -13.41 7.40 -10.00
C HIS A 82 -12.16 7.04 -9.21
N ARG A 83 -12.10 7.48 -7.95
CA ARG A 83 -10.97 7.18 -7.07
C ARG A 83 -11.42 6.84 -5.66
N ILE A 84 -10.61 6.05 -4.98
CA ILE A 84 -10.67 5.87 -3.53
C ILE A 84 -9.44 6.56 -2.93
N GLN A 85 -9.64 7.33 -1.87
CA GLN A 85 -8.57 8.07 -1.22
C GLN A 85 -8.53 7.81 0.27
N TRP A 86 -7.32 7.69 0.80
CA TRP A 86 -7.04 7.71 2.23
C TRP A 86 -6.44 9.08 2.54
N SER A 87 -7.24 9.93 3.15
CA SER A 87 -6.86 11.30 3.53
C SER A 87 -6.48 11.31 5.00
N PHE A 88 -5.20 11.48 5.31
CA PHE A 88 -4.64 11.38 6.66
C PHE A 88 -4.82 12.69 7.44
N TYR A 89 -5.30 12.60 8.68
CA TYR A 89 -5.54 13.72 9.58
C TYR A 89 -4.65 13.64 10.82
N GLU A 90 -4.69 14.69 11.64
CA GLU A 90 -4.07 14.69 12.96
C GLU A 90 -4.61 13.54 13.83
N ASN A 91 -3.80 13.07 14.78
CA ASN A 91 -4.07 11.92 15.68
C ASN A 91 -4.07 10.53 15.02
N GLU A 92 -3.33 10.33 13.92
CA GLU A 92 -3.19 9.01 13.25
C GLU A 92 -4.52 8.45 12.71
N ARG A 93 -5.50 9.35 12.50
CA ARG A 93 -6.79 9.03 11.86
C ARG A 93 -6.72 9.33 10.37
N PHE A 94 -7.57 8.67 9.58
CA PHE A 94 -7.73 9.00 8.17
C PHE A 94 -9.19 8.80 7.74
N ILE A 95 -9.56 9.40 6.61
CA ILE A 95 -10.89 9.23 5.99
C ILE A 95 -10.73 8.43 4.71
N LEU A 96 -11.59 7.44 4.49
CA LEU A 96 -11.70 6.71 3.23
C LEU A 96 -12.77 7.36 2.36
N GLU A 97 -12.32 8.12 1.37
CA GLU A 97 -13.20 8.93 0.53
C GLU A 97 -13.40 8.25 -0.83
N LYS A 98 -14.65 8.08 -1.25
CA LYS A 98 -15.00 7.76 -2.64
C LYS A 98 -15.30 9.06 -3.37
N ILE A 99 -14.55 9.32 -4.42
CA ILE A 99 -14.65 10.57 -5.17
C ILE A 99 -15.02 10.26 -6.62
N VAL A 100 -16.00 11.01 -7.12
CA VAL A 100 -16.42 11.02 -8.52
C VAL A 100 -16.20 12.43 -9.07
N GLU A 101 -15.22 12.60 -9.95
CA GLU A 101 -14.80 13.92 -10.43
C GLU A 101 -15.42 14.34 -11.75
N CYS A 102 -15.92 13.36 -12.51
CA CYS A 102 -16.53 13.60 -13.82
C CYS A 102 -18.01 13.95 -13.73
N ASP A 103 -18.59 13.93 -12.52
CA ASP A 103 -19.91 14.51 -12.27
C ASP A 103 -19.76 16.03 -12.10
N GLU A 104 -20.74 16.81 -12.57
CA GLU A 104 -20.81 18.25 -12.32
C GLU A 104 -22.03 18.58 -11.43
N PRO A 105 -21.84 19.04 -10.18
CA PRO A 105 -20.56 19.25 -9.50
C PRO A 105 -19.89 17.93 -9.09
N PRO A 106 -18.55 17.89 -8.92
CA PRO A 106 -17.86 16.71 -8.42
C PRO A 106 -18.49 16.21 -7.13
N THR A 107 -18.87 14.94 -7.09
CA THR A 107 -19.51 14.36 -5.92
C THR A 107 -18.44 13.96 -4.92
N LYS A 108 -18.16 14.87 -3.98
CA LYS A 108 -17.47 14.56 -2.73
C LYS A 108 -18.48 14.69 -1.59
N VAL A 109 -18.82 13.56 -0.96
CA VAL A 109 -19.65 13.59 0.24
C VAL A 109 -18.83 14.23 1.37
N ALA A 110 -19.41 15.22 2.06
CA ALA A 110 -18.77 15.83 3.22
C ALA A 110 -18.60 14.78 4.32
N SER A 111 -17.38 14.61 4.81
CA SER A 111 -17.07 13.64 5.85
C SER A 111 -17.70 14.03 7.17
N LYS A 112 -18.21 13.05 7.90
CA LYS A 112 -18.72 13.13 9.26
C LYS A 112 -17.74 12.46 10.22
N GLU A 113 -17.94 12.65 11.52
CA GLU A 113 -17.10 12.03 12.55
C GLU A 113 -17.04 10.49 12.45
N GLU A 114 -18.13 9.88 11.97
CA GLU A 114 -18.25 8.44 11.71
C GLU A 114 -17.47 7.93 10.50
N ASP A 115 -17.04 8.83 9.61
CA ASP A 115 -16.26 8.49 8.41
C ASP A 115 -14.75 8.43 8.67
N PHE A 116 -14.32 8.90 9.86
CA PHE A 116 -12.94 8.78 10.29
C PHE A 116 -12.64 7.37 10.77
N MET A 117 -11.48 6.87 10.36
CA MET A 117 -10.96 5.58 10.74
C MET A 117 -9.63 5.69 11.44
N ASP A 118 -9.39 4.78 12.37
CA ASP A 118 -8.08 4.59 13.00
C ASP A 118 -7.28 3.59 12.19
N LEU A 119 -6.01 3.92 11.92
CA LEU A 119 -5.05 3.02 11.31
C LEU A 119 -4.12 2.43 12.37
N LYS A 120 -4.24 1.12 12.63
CA LYS A 120 -3.31 0.41 13.52
C LYS A 120 -2.36 -0.45 12.71
N ILE A 121 -1.07 -0.34 13.00
CA ILE A 121 -0.03 -1.15 12.37
C ILE A 121 0.38 -2.26 13.33
N LYS A 122 0.37 -3.50 12.87
CA LYS A 122 0.75 -4.69 13.65
C LYS A 122 1.83 -5.46 12.94
N GLU A 123 2.71 -6.09 13.70
CA GLU A 123 3.65 -7.10 13.20
C GLU A 123 3.25 -8.46 13.76
N GLN A 124 3.18 -9.46 12.90
CA GLN A 124 2.91 -10.85 13.28
C GLN A 124 3.59 -11.79 12.29
N ASP A 125 4.31 -12.78 12.80
CA ASP A 125 5.01 -13.79 11.99
C ASP A 125 5.95 -13.17 10.93
N GLY A 126 6.61 -12.07 11.32
CA GLY A 126 7.45 -11.25 10.46
C GLY A 126 6.68 -10.27 9.57
N MET A 127 5.40 -10.54 9.28
CA MET A 127 4.57 -9.75 8.38
C MET A 127 4.05 -8.48 9.05
N THR A 128 3.95 -7.40 8.28
CA THR A 128 3.33 -6.14 8.72
C THR A 128 1.91 -6.05 8.18
N TYR A 129 0.98 -5.70 9.07
CA TYR A 129 -0.44 -5.55 8.78
C TYR A 129 -0.93 -4.14 9.08
N LEU A 130 -1.82 -3.64 8.22
CA LEU A 130 -2.60 -2.43 8.40
C LEU A 130 -4.04 -2.83 8.77
N CYS A 131 -4.45 -2.51 9.99
CA CYS A 131 -5.81 -2.75 10.48
C CYS A 131 -6.56 -1.42 10.53
N LEU A 132 -7.54 -1.28 9.64
CA LEU A 132 -8.44 -0.12 9.59
C LEU A 132 -9.60 -0.35 10.56
N HIS A 133 -9.86 0.59 11.45
CA HIS A 133 -10.99 0.52 12.38
C HIS A 133 -11.92 1.70 12.15
N ASN A 134 -13.22 1.43 12.16
CA ASN A 134 -14.26 2.46 12.23
C ASN A 134 -15.04 2.31 13.54
N ASN A 135 -16.12 3.08 13.71
CA ASN A 135 -16.95 3.03 14.92
C ASN A 135 -17.58 1.65 15.18
N ASN A 136 -17.64 0.76 14.19
CA ASN A 136 -18.18 -0.59 14.31
C ASN A 136 -17.11 -1.67 14.60
N GLY A 137 -15.84 -1.28 14.73
CA GLY A 137 -14.73 -2.20 14.98
C GLY A 137 -13.77 -2.30 13.79
N ILE A 138 -13.23 -3.50 13.54
CA ILE A 138 -12.33 -3.73 12.41
C ILE A 138 -13.13 -3.61 11.11
N PHE A 139 -12.72 -2.69 10.24
CA PHE A 139 -13.31 -2.48 8.92
C PHE A 139 -12.61 -3.34 7.87
N GLU A 140 -11.29 -3.22 7.75
CA GLU A 140 -10.47 -4.00 6.84
C GLU A 140 -9.10 -4.30 7.47
N THR A 141 -8.52 -5.44 7.11
CA THR A 141 -7.13 -5.76 7.42
C THR A 141 -6.37 -6.02 6.13
N PHE A 142 -5.17 -5.45 6.03
CA PHE A 142 -4.28 -5.63 4.89
C PHE A 142 -2.91 -6.11 5.35
N GLU A 143 -2.34 -7.09 4.67
CA GLU A 143 -0.91 -7.38 4.71
C GLU A 143 -0.16 -6.40 3.78
N VAL A 144 0.96 -5.86 4.25
CA VAL A 144 1.85 -5.01 3.46
C VAL A 144 2.77 -5.87 2.61
N LEU A 145 2.47 -5.96 1.31
CA LEU A 145 3.28 -6.73 0.37
C LEU A 145 4.56 -5.99 -0.06
N SER A 146 4.47 -4.68 -0.26
CA SER A 146 5.63 -3.86 -0.61
C SER A 146 5.37 -2.37 -0.42
N LEU A 147 6.40 -1.64 -0.02
CA LEU A 147 6.46 -0.18 0.02
C LEU A 147 7.67 0.27 -0.79
N LYS A 148 7.44 1.09 -1.81
CA LYS A 148 8.47 1.61 -2.69
C LYS A 148 8.50 3.13 -2.59
N ALA A 149 9.65 3.71 -2.27
CA ALA A 149 9.92 5.12 -2.53
C ALA A 149 10.21 5.32 -4.03
N ASN A 150 9.55 6.29 -4.65
CA ASN A 150 9.80 6.61 -6.05
C ASN A 150 10.74 7.81 -6.15
N ASN A 151 11.55 7.83 -7.21
CA ASN A 151 12.33 9.00 -7.56
C ASN A 151 11.39 10.04 -8.16
N THR A 152 11.09 11.07 -7.39
CA THR A 152 10.21 12.17 -7.78
C THR A 152 11.03 13.45 -7.93
N THR A 153 10.78 14.23 -8.97
CA THR A 153 11.22 15.63 -9.06
C THR A 153 10.06 16.54 -8.65
N ASP A 154 10.37 17.77 -8.25
CA ASP A 154 9.35 18.77 -7.91
C ASP A 154 8.66 19.37 -9.16
N GLU A 155 9.03 18.91 -10.36
CA GLU A 155 8.51 19.40 -11.64
C GLU A 155 7.47 18.45 -12.26
N GLU A 156 7.36 17.20 -11.77
CA GLU A 156 6.43 16.21 -12.28
C GLU A 156 5.48 15.72 -11.19
N CYS A 157 4.20 15.62 -11.53
CA CYS A 157 3.14 15.04 -10.69
C CYS A 157 3.37 13.56 -10.41
N THR A 158 4.32 13.29 -9.53
CA THR A 158 4.87 11.98 -9.25
C THR A 158 4.61 11.60 -7.80
N PHE A 159 4.39 10.32 -7.57
CA PHE A 159 4.01 9.81 -6.25
C PHE A 159 5.26 9.55 -5.41
N ASN A 160 5.37 10.12 -4.20
CA ASN A 160 6.51 9.83 -3.30
C ASN A 160 6.67 8.33 -3.00
N TYR A 161 5.55 7.65 -2.79
CA TYR A 161 5.47 6.26 -2.40
C TYR A 161 4.42 5.51 -3.19
N THR A 162 4.71 4.24 -3.45
CA THR A 162 3.76 3.24 -3.93
C THR A 162 3.69 2.11 -2.90
N LEU A 163 2.49 1.86 -2.37
CA LEU A 163 2.20 0.83 -1.38
C LEU A 163 1.31 -0.23 -2.02
N LYS A 164 1.74 -1.49 -1.93
CA LYS A 164 0.97 -2.65 -2.38
C LYS A 164 0.47 -3.41 -1.16
N LEU A 165 -0.82 -3.67 -1.13
CA LEU A 165 -1.52 -4.31 -0.01
C LEU A 165 -2.26 -5.54 -0.48
N LEU A 166 -2.28 -6.58 0.36
CA LEU A 166 -3.15 -7.75 0.22
C LEU A 166 -4.23 -7.69 1.29
N ARG A 167 -5.49 -7.64 0.87
CA ARG A 167 -6.66 -7.70 1.74
C ARG A 167 -6.75 -9.09 2.37
N ILE A 168 -6.86 -9.13 3.69
CA ILE A 168 -7.16 -10.33 4.45
C ILE A 168 -8.68 -10.40 4.59
N ARG A 169 -9.29 -11.40 3.95
CA ARG A 169 -10.69 -11.75 4.17
C ARG A 169 -10.71 -12.84 5.22
N GLU A 170 -11.44 -12.64 6.32
CA GLU A 170 -11.82 -13.78 7.15
C GLU A 170 -12.67 -14.69 6.26
N ASN A 171 -12.32 -15.98 6.19
CA ASN A 171 -13.08 -16.94 5.40
C ASN A 171 -14.53 -16.93 5.91
N GLU A 172 -15.48 -16.58 5.02
CA GLU A 172 -16.92 -16.74 5.27
C GLU A 172 -17.30 -18.20 5.53
#